data_AF-A0A3N0DF60-F1
#
_entry.id   AF-A0A3N0DF60-F1
#
_cell.length_a   1.000
_cell.length_b   1.000
_cell.length_c   1.000
_cell.angle_alpha   90.00
_cell.angle_beta   90.00
_cell.angle_gamma   90.00
#
_symmetry.space_group_name_H-M   'P 1'
#
loop_
_entity.id
_entity.type
_entity.pdbx_description
1 polymer ?
#
loop_
_entity_poly.entity_id
_entity_poly.type
_entity_poly.pdbx_seq_one_letter_code
_entity_poly.pdbx_strand_id
1 'polypeptide(L)'
;MLGRETAMASSYWFNVMDYGATGNGSTDDTTAIQTAINAVPASGGTVVFPAGTYKISSALVVRSNLILQGVSDGSAVISQSSTTANGLSGSDITRLTIQDLRIQGPASGSGKGIVLTRTSNPATVSLAFARLTVRHFGGTGIDLSNPIVSTFDSVTSANNGNHGWDIRGVSGEPPGPAAPSSPATRTPSPTRDSASTPWPTAPSSAAPRTTAASATR
;
A
#
# COMPACT_ATOMS: atom_id res chain seq x y z
N MET A 1 -8.88 -22.45 39.04
CA MET A 1 -8.25 -23.18 37.91
C MET A 1 -8.54 -22.36 36.65
N LEU A 2 -7.50 -21.74 36.08
CA LEU A 2 -7.58 -20.68 35.07
C LEU A 2 -7.99 -21.24 33.69
N GLY A 3 -9.20 -20.91 33.24
CA GLY A 3 -9.62 -21.08 31.84
C GLY A 3 -9.14 -19.90 31.01
N ARG A 4 -7.89 -19.98 30.56
CA ARG A 4 -7.34 -19.12 29.51
C ARG A 4 -7.92 -19.56 28.18
N GLU A 5 -9.17 -19.17 27.90
CA GLU A 5 -9.71 -19.23 26.55
C GLU A 5 -8.94 -18.18 25.73
N THR A 6 -7.84 -18.59 25.11
CA THR A 6 -7.31 -17.88 23.95
C THR A 6 -8.42 -17.95 22.90
N ALA A 7 -9.23 -16.89 22.84
CA ALA A 7 -10.18 -16.69 21.77
C ALA A 7 -9.37 -16.67 20.47
N MET A 8 -9.32 -17.81 19.79
CA MET A 8 -8.88 -17.89 18.40
C MET A 8 -9.83 -16.98 17.66
N ALA A 9 -9.35 -15.81 17.22
CA ALA A 9 -10.14 -14.90 16.41
C ALA A 9 -10.64 -15.70 15.21
N SER A 10 -11.93 -16.03 15.17
CA SER A 10 -12.54 -16.57 13.97
C SER A 10 -12.38 -15.49 12.91
N SER A 11 -11.47 -15.71 11.97
CA SER A 11 -11.31 -14.82 10.83
C SER A 11 -12.63 -14.89 10.05
N TYR A 12 -13.50 -13.91 10.23
CA TYR A 12 -14.74 -13.81 9.48
C TYR A 12 -14.40 -13.38 8.06
N TRP A 13 -14.66 -14.25 7.09
CA TRP A 13 -14.45 -13.98 5.68
C TRP A 13 -15.76 -13.56 5.05
N PHE A 14 -15.74 -12.42 4.38
CA PHE A 14 -16.88 -11.79 3.74
C PHE A 14 -16.58 -11.70 2.25
N ASN A 15 -16.98 -12.72 1.49
CA ASN A 15 -16.78 -12.70 0.04
C ASN A 15 -17.79 -11.72 -0.57
N VAL A 16 -17.31 -10.73 -1.34
CA VAL A 16 -18.17 -9.73 -1.97
C VAL A 16 -19.24 -10.33 -2.89
N MET A 17 -19.01 -11.52 -3.44
CA MET A 17 -19.99 -12.23 -4.28
C MET A 17 -21.21 -12.72 -3.48
N ASP A 18 -21.04 -13.06 -2.21
CA ASP A 18 -22.15 -13.44 -1.32
C ASP A 18 -23.08 -12.25 -1.02
N TYR A 19 -22.57 -11.02 -1.25
CA TYR A 19 -23.31 -9.77 -1.13
C TYR A 19 -23.84 -9.25 -2.47
N GLY A 20 -23.73 -10.03 -3.54
CA GLY A 20 -24.28 -9.71 -4.86
C GLY A 20 -23.29 -9.01 -5.81
N ALA A 21 -22.01 -8.92 -5.48
CA ALA A 21 -21.02 -8.41 -6.43
C ALA A 21 -20.79 -9.43 -7.54
N THR A 22 -20.71 -8.96 -8.78
CA THR A 22 -20.58 -9.82 -9.96
C THR A 22 -19.13 -9.95 -10.42
N GLY A 23 -18.29 -8.93 -10.25
CA GLY A 23 -16.90 -8.95 -10.69
C GLY A 23 -16.72 -9.01 -12.22
N ASN A 24 -17.76 -8.67 -12.99
CA ASN A 24 -17.77 -8.78 -14.46
C ASN A 24 -17.29 -7.52 -15.22
N GLY A 25 -16.94 -6.45 -14.49
CA GLY A 25 -16.47 -5.17 -15.02
C GLY A 25 -17.55 -4.25 -15.60
N SER A 26 -18.81 -4.70 -15.66
CA SER A 26 -19.93 -3.98 -16.29
C SER A 26 -21.00 -3.58 -15.29
N THR A 27 -21.42 -4.51 -14.44
CA THR A 27 -22.38 -4.28 -13.34
C THR A 27 -21.75 -3.37 -12.30
N ASP A 28 -22.52 -2.42 -11.78
CA ASP A 28 -22.09 -1.60 -10.66
C ASP A 28 -22.15 -2.43 -9.36
N ASP A 29 -21.00 -2.84 -8.87
CA ASP A 29 -20.84 -3.67 -7.67
C ASP A 29 -20.72 -2.82 -6.39
N THR A 30 -20.83 -1.49 -6.47
CA THR A 30 -20.58 -0.56 -5.34
C THR A 30 -21.37 -0.94 -4.09
N THR A 31 -22.69 -1.13 -4.23
CA THR A 31 -23.58 -1.41 -3.09
C THR A 31 -23.26 -2.78 -2.46
N ALA A 32 -22.98 -3.78 -3.28
CA ALA A 32 -22.65 -5.13 -2.81
C ALA A 32 -21.35 -5.12 -2.00
N ILE A 33 -20.32 -4.47 -2.53
CA ILE A 33 -19.00 -4.38 -1.86
C ILE A 33 -19.12 -3.55 -0.57
N GLN A 34 -19.84 -2.43 -0.60
CA GLN A 34 -20.05 -1.63 0.61
C GLN A 34 -20.84 -2.42 1.67
N THR A 35 -21.79 -3.25 1.26
CA THR A 35 -22.53 -4.13 2.18
C THR A 35 -21.61 -5.18 2.80
N ALA A 36 -20.72 -5.80 2.02
CA ALA A 36 -19.72 -6.72 2.54
C ALA A 36 -18.80 -6.05 3.58
N ILE A 37 -18.34 -4.82 3.30
CA ILE A 37 -17.53 -4.02 4.24
C ILE A 37 -18.34 -3.70 5.51
N ASN A 38 -19.61 -3.35 5.37
CA ASN A 38 -20.48 -3.00 6.50
C ASN A 38 -20.83 -4.21 7.37
N ALA A 39 -20.84 -5.42 6.80
CA ALA A 39 -21.10 -6.66 7.52
C ALA A 39 -19.94 -7.09 8.44
N VAL A 40 -18.74 -6.55 8.23
CA VAL A 40 -17.59 -6.84 9.09
C VAL A 40 -17.85 -6.35 10.53
N PRO A 41 -17.80 -7.23 11.54
CA PRO A 41 -18.04 -6.85 12.92
C PRO A 41 -16.94 -5.92 13.43
N ALA A 42 -17.22 -5.18 14.51
CA ALA A 42 -16.24 -4.28 15.11
C ALA A 42 -14.95 -4.99 15.60
N SER A 43 -15.02 -6.29 15.90
CA SER A 43 -13.88 -7.15 16.23
C SER A 43 -12.94 -7.40 15.04
N GLY A 44 -13.42 -7.15 13.82
CA GLY A 44 -12.68 -7.24 12.59
C GLY A 44 -13.01 -8.43 11.70
N GLY A 45 -12.50 -8.39 10.47
CA GLY A 45 -12.71 -9.42 9.47
C GLY A 45 -12.08 -9.08 8.13
N THR A 46 -12.17 -10.04 7.21
CA THR A 46 -11.57 -9.97 5.88
C THR A 46 -12.67 -9.94 4.83
N VAL A 47 -12.71 -8.88 4.03
CA VAL A 47 -13.50 -8.81 2.81
C VAL A 47 -12.66 -9.37 1.67
N VAL A 48 -13.14 -10.46 1.09
CA VAL A 48 -12.43 -11.22 0.05
C VAL A 48 -12.98 -10.83 -1.32
N PHE A 49 -12.07 -10.55 -2.25
CA PHE A 49 -12.35 -10.28 -3.66
C PHE A 49 -11.79 -11.44 -4.50
N PRO A 50 -12.66 -12.33 -5.01
CA PRO A 50 -12.29 -13.26 -6.06
C PRO A 50 -11.69 -12.55 -7.29
N ALA A 51 -11.04 -13.31 -8.18
CA ALA A 51 -10.52 -12.75 -9.42
C ALA A 51 -11.68 -12.17 -10.25
N GLY A 52 -11.51 -10.94 -10.72
CA GLY A 52 -12.59 -10.23 -11.40
C GLY A 52 -12.35 -8.72 -11.46
N THR A 53 -13.18 -8.04 -12.23
CA THR A 53 -13.22 -6.57 -12.26
C THR A 53 -14.51 -6.09 -11.61
N TYR A 54 -14.39 -5.41 -10.49
CA TYR A 54 -15.48 -4.89 -9.71
C TYR A 54 -15.66 -3.42 -10.03
N LYS A 55 -16.65 -3.09 -10.85
CA LYS A 55 -16.91 -1.70 -11.21
C LYS A 55 -17.59 -1.01 -10.04
N ILE A 56 -17.08 0.17 -9.67
CA ILE A 56 -17.70 1.05 -8.69
C ILE A 56 -18.00 2.42 -9.32
N SER A 57 -19.01 3.10 -8.82
CA SER A 57 -19.44 4.45 -9.26
C SER A 57 -19.32 5.52 -8.19
N SER A 58 -19.09 5.10 -6.93
CA SER A 58 -18.78 5.99 -5.81
C SER A 58 -17.64 5.42 -4.97
N ALA A 59 -17.15 6.20 -4.00
CA ALA A 59 -16.03 5.78 -3.15
C ALA A 59 -16.48 4.71 -2.15
N LEU A 60 -15.68 3.66 -2.00
CA LEU A 60 -15.89 2.66 -0.95
C LEU A 60 -15.35 3.20 0.37
N VAL A 61 -16.21 3.23 1.39
CA VAL A 61 -15.86 3.71 2.72
C VAL A 61 -15.27 2.56 3.52
N VAL A 62 -13.96 2.64 3.81
CA VAL A 62 -13.24 1.67 4.63
C VAL A 62 -13.30 2.05 6.12
N ARG A 63 -13.17 1.06 6.99
CA ARG A 63 -13.34 1.19 8.44
C ARG A 63 -12.20 0.49 9.20
N SER A 64 -12.18 0.67 10.52
CA SER A 64 -11.22 0.01 11.39
C SER A 64 -11.40 -1.51 11.44
N ASN A 65 -10.31 -2.22 11.75
CA ASN A 65 -10.23 -3.69 11.86
C ASN A 65 -10.63 -4.43 10.58
N LEU A 66 -10.30 -3.86 9.42
CA LEU A 66 -10.70 -4.37 8.12
C LEU A 66 -9.49 -4.88 7.34
N ILE A 67 -9.64 -6.04 6.71
CA ILE A 67 -8.71 -6.52 5.67
C ILE A 67 -9.48 -6.54 4.35
N LEU A 68 -8.99 -5.83 3.34
CA LEU A 68 -9.42 -6.00 1.95
C LEU A 68 -8.39 -6.88 1.24
N GLN A 69 -8.81 -8.03 0.74
CA GLN A 69 -7.89 -9.03 0.20
C GLN A 69 -8.37 -9.57 -1.14
N GLY A 70 -7.53 -9.48 -2.17
CA GLY A 70 -7.68 -10.24 -3.40
C GLY A 70 -7.17 -11.68 -3.26
N VAL A 71 -7.75 -12.61 -4.03
CA VAL A 71 -7.40 -14.04 -3.93
C VAL A 71 -6.11 -14.45 -4.67
N SER A 72 -5.60 -13.64 -5.60
CA SER A 72 -4.37 -13.93 -6.35
C SER A 72 -3.73 -12.66 -6.91
N ASP A 73 -2.44 -12.43 -6.63
CA ASP A 73 -1.51 -11.42 -7.18
C ASP A 73 -2.12 -10.23 -7.97
N GLY A 74 -3.09 -9.51 -7.40
CA GLY A 74 -3.72 -8.35 -8.04
C GLY A 74 -4.68 -8.66 -9.21
N SER A 75 -5.16 -9.90 -9.35
CA SER A 75 -6.17 -10.31 -10.33
C SER A 75 -7.56 -9.72 -10.04
N ALA A 76 -7.81 -9.34 -8.80
CA ALA A 76 -8.99 -8.60 -8.37
C ALA A 76 -8.78 -7.10 -8.59
N VAL A 77 -9.59 -6.50 -9.47
CA VAL A 77 -9.52 -5.09 -9.84
C VAL A 77 -10.77 -4.37 -9.35
N ILE A 78 -10.60 -3.40 -8.46
CA ILE A 78 -11.64 -2.42 -8.15
C ILE A 78 -11.51 -1.28 -9.17
N SER A 79 -12.51 -1.09 -10.04
CA SER A 79 -12.47 -0.15 -11.15
C SER A 79 -13.47 0.99 -10.94
N GLN A 80 -12.98 2.17 -10.58
CA GLN A 80 -13.77 3.38 -10.42
C GLN A 80 -14.17 3.94 -11.79
N SER A 81 -15.47 4.18 -11.97
CA SER A 81 -16.05 4.73 -13.20
C SER A 81 -16.34 6.23 -13.12
N SER A 82 -16.47 6.79 -11.92
CA SER A 82 -16.62 8.23 -11.70
C SER A 82 -15.28 8.96 -11.79
N THR A 83 -15.24 10.07 -12.52
CA THR A 83 -14.05 10.91 -12.69
C THR A 83 -13.74 11.78 -11.48
N THR A 84 -14.67 11.95 -10.55
CA THR A 84 -14.51 12.81 -9.36
C THR A 84 -14.54 12.05 -8.05
N ALA A 85 -15.12 10.84 -8.01
CA ALA A 85 -15.13 10.02 -6.81
C ALA A 85 -13.76 9.37 -6.56
N ASN A 86 -13.45 9.15 -5.28
CA ASN A 86 -12.27 8.40 -4.90
C ASN A 86 -12.49 6.89 -5.12
N GLY A 87 -11.42 6.10 -5.15
CA GLY A 87 -11.51 4.64 -5.09
C GLY A 87 -11.94 4.19 -3.69
N LEU A 88 -11.05 4.41 -2.71
CA LEU A 88 -11.27 4.10 -1.30
C LEU A 88 -11.12 5.36 -0.45
N SER A 89 -11.96 5.51 0.57
CA SER A 89 -11.88 6.61 1.53
C SER A 89 -12.12 6.17 2.96
N GLY A 90 -11.41 6.75 3.92
CA GLY A 90 -11.63 6.52 5.33
C GLY A 90 -11.05 7.63 6.20
N SER A 91 -11.69 7.87 7.35
CA SER A 91 -11.23 8.85 8.33
C SER A 91 -11.07 8.19 9.68
N ASP A 92 -9.98 8.51 10.39
CA ASP A 92 -9.74 8.07 11.77
C ASP A 92 -9.89 6.54 11.96
N ILE A 93 -9.29 5.77 11.04
CA ILE A 93 -9.37 4.29 11.02
C ILE A 93 -8.11 3.61 11.59
N THR A 94 -8.28 2.52 12.33
CA THR A 94 -7.17 1.70 12.86
C THR A 94 -7.17 0.29 12.27
N ARG A 95 -6.00 -0.33 12.12
CA ARG A 95 -5.84 -1.73 11.68
C ARG A 95 -6.54 -2.01 10.34
N LEU A 96 -6.23 -1.20 9.33
CA LEU A 96 -6.63 -1.45 7.95
C LEU A 96 -5.50 -2.16 7.21
N THR A 97 -5.82 -3.29 6.57
CA THR A 97 -4.94 -3.96 5.61
C THR A 97 -5.58 -3.95 4.23
N ILE A 98 -4.81 -3.62 3.20
CA ILE A 98 -5.22 -3.74 1.79
C ILE A 98 -4.15 -4.54 1.08
N GLN A 99 -4.51 -5.70 0.54
CA GLN A 99 -3.53 -6.56 -0.09
C GLN A 99 -4.05 -7.30 -1.31
N ASP A 100 -3.12 -7.65 -2.21
CA ASP A 100 -3.39 -8.51 -3.37
C ASP A 100 -4.44 -7.93 -4.33
N LEU A 101 -4.52 -6.60 -4.40
CA LEU A 101 -5.56 -5.87 -5.12
C LEU A 101 -4.98 -4.88 -6.12
N ARG A 102 -5.79 -4.60 -7.15
CA ARG A 102 -5.61 -3.44 -8.02
C ARG A 102 -6.76 -2.47 -7.83
N ILE A 103 -6.44 -1.20 -7.68
CA ILE A 103 -7.41 -0.10 -7.67
C ILE A 103 -7.14 0.74 -8.90
N GLN A 104 -8.15 0.85 -9.77
CA GLN A 104 -8.04 1.51 -11.06
C GLN A 104 -9.04 2.65 -11.16
N GLY A 105 -8.58 3.83 -11.54
CA GLY A 105 -9.41 4.97 -11.87
C GLY A 105 -9.81 5.02 -13.35
N PRO A 106 -10.65 6.00 -13.74
CA PRO A 106 -11.19 6.15 -15.09
C PRO A 106 -10.23 6.85 -16.08
N ALA A 107 -8.94 6.95 -15.74
CA ALA A 107 -7.88 7.61 -16.52
C ALA A 107 -8.09 9.13 -16.78
N SER A 108 -8.99 9.78 -16.03
CA SER A 108 -9.29 11.20 -16.14
C SER A 108 -9.91 11.74 -14.85
N GLY A 109 -10.11 13.07 -14.78
CA GLY A 109 -10.84 13.72 -13.69
C GLY A 109 -9.98 14.16 -12.51
N SER A 110 -10.57 14.23 -11.33
CA SER A 110 -9.95 14.71 -10.09
C SER A 110 -10.04 13.72 -8.92
N GLY A 111 -10.79 12.62 -9.08
CA GLY A 111 -10.91 11.56 -8.08
C GLY A 111 -9.55 10.94 -7.75
N LYS A 112 -9.33 10.60 -6.48
CA LYS A 112 -8.09 10.02 -5.96
C LYS A 112 -8.22 8.50 -5.75
N GLY A 113 -7.11 7.77 -5.75
CA GLY A 113 -7.16 6.32 -5.59
C GLY A 113 -7.54 5.89 -4.18
N ILE A 114 -6.69 6.18 -3.20
CA ILE A 114 -6.90 5.91 -1.78
C ILE A 114 -6.75 7.23 -1.02
N VAL A 115 -7.73 7.57 -0.18
CA VAL A 115 -7.69 8.76 0.67
C VAL A 115 -7.95 8.36 2.12
N LEU A 116 -6.92 8.42 2.96
CA LEU A 116 -7.03 8.14 4.39
C LEU A 116 -6.62 9.36 5.20
N THR A 117 -7.53 9.88 6.01
CA THR A 117 -7.32 11.10 6.78
C THR A 117 -7.43 10.84 8.27
N ARG A 118 -6.43 11.26 9.04
CA ARG A 118 -6.57 11.33 10.51
C ARG A 118 -6.85 12.77 10.94
N THR A 119 -7.98 12.96 11.62
CA THR A 119 -8.42 14.27 12.13
C THR A 119 -8.15 14.47 13.63
N SER A 120 -7.97 13.38 14.40
CA SER A 120 -7.65 13.46 15.83
C SER A 120 -6.60 12.42 16.29
N ASN A 121 -5.84 12.73 17.34
CA ASN A 121 -4.87 11.82 17.96
C ASN A 121 -5.59 11.08 19.11
N PRO A 122 -5.94 9.78 19.01
CA PRO A 122 -5.09 8.64 18.62
C PRO A 122 -5.75 7.65 17.61
N ALA A 123 -6.62 8.11 16.72
CA ALA A 123 -7.55 7.21 16.00
C ALA A 123 -7.01 6.52 14.72
N THR A 124 -5.75 6.67 14.32
CA THR A 124 -5.20 6.00 13.12
C THR A 124 -3.87 5.32 13.40
N VAL A 125 -3.93 4.01 13.66
CA VAL A 125 -2.77 3.17 13.99
C VAL A 125 -2.82 1.93 13.11
N SER A 126 -1.68 1.63 12.47
CA SER A 126 -1.44 0.45 11.65
C SER A 126 -2.25 0.42 10.35
N LEU A 127 -1.70 1.05 9.32
CA LEU A 127 -2.08 0.81 7.92
C LEU A 127 -1.08 -0.17 7.31
N ALA A 128 -1.55 -1.20 6.63
CA ALA A 128 -0.68 -2.16 5.95
C ALA A 128 -1.14 -2.36 4.51
N PHE A 129 -0.33 -1.93 3.55
CA PHE A 129 -0.59 -2.19 2.13
C PHE A 129 0.44 -3.17 1.60
N ALA A 130 0.00 -4.23 0.93
CA ALA A 130 0.88 -5.28 0.42
C ALA A 130 0.47 -5.72 -0.99
N ARG A 131 1.41 -5.78 -1.94
CA ARG A 131 1.13 -6.23 -3.33
C ARG A 131 -0.09 -5.53 -3.92
N LEU A 132 -0.07 -4.20 -3.80
CA LEU A 132 -1.19 -3.32 -4.14
C LEU A 132 -0.77 -2.40 -5.29
N THR A 133 -1.60 -2.29 -6.32
CA THR A 133 -1.40 -1.31 -7.40
C THR A 133 -2.55 -0.30 -7.42
N VAL A 134 -2.25 1.00 -7.36
CA VAL A 134 -3.21 2.09 -7.51
C VAL A 134 -2.86 2.89 -8.77
N ARG A 135 -3.77 2.97 -9.75
CA ARG A 135 -3.46 3.61 -11.03
C ARG A 135 -4.61 4.31 -11.72
N HIS A 136 -4.29 5.17 -12.69
CA HIS A 136 -5.24 5.81 -13.60
C HIS A 136 -6.30 6.68 -12.91
N PHE A 137 -5.99 7.21 -11.73
CA PHE A 137 -6.82 8.24 -11.12
C PHE A 137 -6.44 9.61 -11.67
N GLY A 138 -7.41 10.48 -11.92
CA GLY A 138 -7.11 11.85 -12.35
C GLY A 138 -6.47 12.70 -11.24
N GLY A 139 -6.75 12.38 -9.98
CA GLY A 139 -6.09 12.97 -8.81
C GLY A 139 -4.86 12.20 -8.34
N THR A 140 -4.55 12.34 -7.05
CA THR A 140 -3.48 11.61 -6.36
C THR A 140 -3.79 10.12 -6.28
N GLY A 141 -2.79 9.26 -6.49
CA GLY A 141 -2.95 7.81 -6.33
C GLY A 141 -3.23 7.42 -4.88
N ILE A 142 -2.27 7.64 -3.98
CA ILE A 142 -2.39 7.33 -2.55
C ILE A 142 -2.15 8.61 -1.74
N ASP A 143 -3.20 9.11 -1.07
CA ASP A 143 -3.17 10.30 -0.21
C ASP A 143 -3.42 9.89 1.25
N LEU A 144 -2.38 10.00 2.07
CA LEU A 144 -2.40 9.68 3.50
C LEU A 144 -2.11 10.94 4.30
N SER A 145 -3.12 11.42 5.01
CA SER A 145 -3.01 12.61 5.85
C SER A 145 -2.88 12.21 7.31
N ASN A 146 -1.73 12.59 7.88
CA ASN A 146 -1.27 12.37 9.22
C ASN A 146 -1.14 10.87 9.62
N PRO A 147 -0.63 9.96 8.77
CA PRO A 147 -0.42 8.57 9.19
C PRO A 147 0.65 8.49 10.29
N ILE A 148 0.52 7.51 11.18
CA ILE A 148 1.48 7.28 12.28
C ILE A 148 2.29 6.00 12.01
N VAL A 149 1.63 4.85 12.07
CA VAL A 149 2.23 3.55 11.78
C VAL A 149 1.67 3.07 10.44
N SER A 150 2.54 2.91 9.45
CA SER A 150 2.15 2.44 8.13
C SER A 150 3.25 1.59 7.50
N THR A 151 2.89 0.44 6.97
CA THR A 151 3.78 -0.47 6.23
C THR A 151 3.33 -0.58 4.79
N PHE A 152 4.27 -0.48 3.87
CA PHE A 152 4.05 -0.62 2.44
C PHE A 152 5.02 -1.68 1.91
N ASP A 153 4.48 -2.82 1.49
CA ASP A 153 5.24 -3.91 0.88
C ASP A 153 4.82 -4.05 -0.58
N SER A 154 5.74 -3.85 -1.52
CA SER A 154 5.47 -4.06 -2.95
C SER A 154 4.22 -3.28 -3.45
N VAL A 155 4.12 -2.01 -3.05
CA VAL A 155 3.00 -1.13 -3.42
C VAL A 155 3.42 -0.21 -4.56
N THR A 156 2.60 -0.16 -5.61
CA THR A 156 2.84 0.69 -6.78
C THR A 156 1.71 1.71 -6.92
N SER A 157 2.07 2.99 -7.05
CA SER A 157 1.15 4.04 -7.49
C SER A 157 1.63 4.56 -8.84
N ALA A 158 0.85 4.39 -9.90
CA ALA A 158 1.32 4.62 -11.27
C ALA A 158 0.27 5.32 -12.15
N ASN A 159 0.75 6.15 -13.09
CA ASN A 159 -0.09 6.78 -14.12
C ASN A 159 -1.31 7.53 -13.55
N ASN A 160 -1.09 8.29 -12.47
CA ASN A 160 -2.12 9.15 -11.90
C ASN A 160 -1.92 10.59 -12.40
N GLY A 161 -2.99 11.38 -12.49
CA GLY A 161 -2.96 12.74 -13.04
C GLY A 161 -2.31 13.77 -12.10
N ASN A 162 -2.15 13.43 -10.82
CA ASN A 162 -1.40 14.21 -9.84
C ASN A 162 -0.30 13.34 -9.19
N HIS A 163 0.06 13.58 -7.92
CA HIS A 163 1.06 12.78 -7.20
C HIS A 163 0.74 11.28 -7.19
N GLY A 164 1.75 10.43 -7.38
CA GLY A 164 1.60 8.99 -7.11
C GLY A 164 1.35 8.75 -5.62
N TRP A 165 2.16 9.38 -4.78
CA TRP A 165 2.13 9.26 -3.33
C TRP A 165 2.10 10.65 -2.71
N ASP A 166 1.23 10.83 -1.72
CA ASP A 166 1.18 12.03 -0.92
C ASP A 166 0.98 11.64 0.53
N ILE A 167 2.02 11.83 1.34
CA ILE A 167 2.06 11.45 2.75
C ILE A 167 2.41 12.69 3.54
N ARG A 168 1.45 13.24 4.26
CA ARG A 168 1.59 14.54 4.94
C ARG A 168 1.41 14.41 6.44
N GLY A 169 2.13 15.21 7.21
CA GLY A 169 1.89 15.42 8.65
C GLY A 169 0.81 16.46 8.90
N VAL A 170 0.54 16.75 10.18
CA VAL A 170 -0.41 17.80 10.59
C VAL A 170 0.05 19.14 10.00
N SER A 171 -0.83 19.82 9.26
CA SER A 171 -0.56 21.17 8.75
C SER A 171 -0.42 22.13 9.95
N GLY A 172 0.81 22.53 10.27
CA GLY A 172 1.13 23.35 11.43
C GLY A 172 2.59 23.27 11.90
N GLU A 173 3.37 22.30 11.39
CA GLU A 173 4.81 22.32 11.61
C GLU A 173 5.41 23.52 10.86
N PRO A 174 6.14 24.43 11.55
CA PRO A 174 6.82 25.52 10.88
C PRO A 174 7.71 24.92 9.78
N PRO A 175 7.84 25.58 8.61
CA PRO A 175 8.74 25.10 7.58
C PRO A 175 10.10 24.83 8.25
N GLY A 176 10.62 23.62 8.06
CA GLY A 176 12.00 23.34 8.41
C GLY A 176 12.91 24.42 7.83
N PRO A 177 14.12 24.63 8.39
CA PRO A 177 15.06 25.58 7.82
C PRO A 177 15.14 25.34 6.32
N ALA A 178 15.02 26.41 5.53
CA ALA A 178 15.06 26.33 4.08
C ALA A 178 16.21 25.40 3.70
N ALA A 179 15.92 24.40 2.85
CA ALA A 179 16.96 23.52 2.35
C ALA A 179 18.13 24.42 1.91
N PRO A 180 19.37 24.14 2.34
CA PRO A 180 20.50 24.94 1.91
C PRO A 180 20.43 25.02 0.39
N SER A 181 20.51 26.23 -0.17
CA SER A 181 20.56 26.40 -1.61
C SER A 181 21.60 25.43 -2.15
N SER A 182 21.23 24.62 -3.13
CA SER A 182 22.17 23.72 -3.79
C SER A 182 23.46 24.50 -4.04
N PRO A 183 24.63 24.03 -3.56
CA PRO A 183 25.85 24.79 -3.76
C PRO A 183 25.98 25.04 -5.26
N ALA A 184 26.15 26.32 -5.60
CA ALA A 184 26.34 26.79 -6.97
C ALA A 184 27.27 25.82 -7.69
N THR A 185 26.86 25.42 -8.89
CA THR A 185 27.56 24.60 -9.88
C THR A 185 28.95 24.23 -9.42
N ARG A 186 29.10 23.04 -8.83
CA ARG A 186 30.40 22.47 -8.49
C ARG A 186 31.23 22.57 -9.77
N THR A 187 32.21 23.49 -9.83
CA THR A 187 33.19 23.50 -10.90
C THR A 187 33.72 22.08 -10.97
N PRO A 188 33.73 21.43 -12.14
CA PRO A 188 34.27 20.07 -12.23
C PRO A 188 35.68 20.13 -11.66
N SER A 189 35.90 19.45 -10.53
CA SER A 189 37.25 19.21 -10.03
C SER A 189 38.01 18.53 -11.16
N PRO A 190 39.25 18.95 -11.47
CA PRO A 190 40.01 18.31 -12.53
C PRO A 190 40.17 16.83 -12.18
N THR A 191 39.50 15.99 -12.99
CA THR A 191 39.64 14.54 -13.17
C THR A 191 40.15 13.74 -11.96
N ARG A 192 39.24 13.03 -11.28
CA ARG A 192 39.59 11.78 -10.62
C ARG A 192 38.97 10.64 -11.43
N ASP A 193 39.62 10.32 -12.54
CA ASP A 193 39.31 9.12 -13.29
C ASP A 193 39.51 7.88 -12.41
N SER A 194 38.55 6.97 -12.53
CA SER A 194 38.60 5.55 -12.16
C SER A 194 38.89 5.18 -10.69
N ALA A 195 37.81 5.02 -9.91
CA ALA A 195 37.74 3.97 -8.89
C ALA A 195 36.27 3.63 -8.60
N SER A 196 35.67 2.81 -9.47
CA SER A 196 34.48 2.05 -9.15
C SER A 196 34.83 1.01 -8.09
N THR A 197 34.62 1.31 -6.81
CA THR A 197 34.56 0.27 -5.77
C THR A 197 33.16 -0.36 -5.83
N PRO A 198 33.03 -1.65 -6.21
CA PRO A 198 31.75 -2.34 -6.16
C PRO A 198 31.31 -2.55 -4.71
N TRP A 199 30.00 -2.66 -4.48
CA TRP A 199 29.42 -3.08 -3.20
C TRP A 199 30.08 -4.40 -2.73
N PRO A 200 30.39 -4.55 -1.43
CA PRO A 200 31.10 -5.73 -0.95
C PRO A 200 30.23 -6.98 -1.14
N THR A 201 30.66 -7.89 -2.01
CA THR A 201 30.10 -9.24 -2.11
C THR A 201 30.68 -10.13 -1.01
N ALA A 202 29.82 -10.90 -0.34
CA ALA A 202 30.21 -11.87 0.69
C ALA A 202 31.21 -12.91 0.13
N PRO A 203 32.29 -13.26 0.86
CA PRO A 203 33.26 -14.23 0.36
C PRO A 203 32.72 -15.68 0.46
N SER A 204 32.66 -16.32 -0.71
CA SER A 204 32.43 -17.75 -0.94
C SER A 204 33.69 -18.56 -0.60
N SER A 205 33.46 -19.74 -0.01
CA SER A 205 34.47 -20.72 0.41
C SER A 205 35.21 -21.39 -0.75
N ALA A 206 36.54 -21.41 -0.74
CA ALA A 206 37.35 -22.50 -1.30
C ALA A 206 38.82 -22.36 -0.87
N ALA A 207 39.32 -23.32 -0.09
CA ALA A 207 40.75 -23.47 0.18
C ALA A 207 41.34 -24.54 -0.75
N PRO A 208 42.50 -24.30 -1.40
CA PRO A 208 43.30 -25.38 -1.95
C PRO A 208 44.55 -25.66 -1.10
N ARG A 209 44.78 -26.96 -0.89
CA ARG A 209 46.01 -27.58 -0.36
C ARG A 209 47.21 -27.13 -1.19
N THR A 210 48.35 -26.89 -0.54
CA THR A 210 49.66 -27.13 -1.17
C THR A 210 50.65 -27.76 -0.19
N THR A 211 51.28 -28.81 -0.70
CA THR A 211 52.47 -29.52 -0.26
C THR A 211 53.74 -28.68 -0.45
N ALA A 212 54.72 -28.80 0.44
CA ALA A 212 56.15 -28.80 0.07
C ALA A 212 57.01 -29.38 1.20
N ALA A 213 57.92 -30.28 0.81
CA ALA A 213 58.97 -30.88 1.62
C ALA A 213 60.28 -30.08 1.53
N SER A 214 61.15 -30.15 2.56
CA SER A 214 62.49 -30.78 2.48
C SER A 214 63.53 -30.21 3.47
N ALA A 215 63.99 -31.11 4.35
CA ALA A 215 65.34 -31.37 4.87
C ALA A 215 66.28 -30.25 5.39
N THR A 216 66.89 -30.50 6.55
CA THR A 216 68.36 -30.61 6.70
C THR A 216 68.68 -31.59 7.85
N ARG A 217 69.79 -32.31 7.66
CA ARG A 217 70.37 -33.46 8.41
C ARG A 217 70.37 -33.38 9.92
#